data_AF-A0A966GA36-F1
#
_entry.id   AF-A0A966GA36-F1
#
_cell.length_a   1.000
_cell.length_b   1.000
_cell.length_c   1.000
_cell.angle_alpha   90.00
_cell.angle_beta   90.00
_cell.angle_gamma   90.00
#
_symmetry.space_group_name_H-M   'P 1'
#
loop_
_entity.id
_entity.type
_entity.pdbx_description
1 polymer ?
#
loop_
_entity_poly.entity_id
_entity_poly.type
_entity_poly.pdbx_seq_one_letter_code
_entity_poly.pdbx_strand_id
1 'polypeptide(L)'
;MQIEKKVPMIGAYIKTYVYLFNAARLSIKNAATEENEELIFHYCMSSIVFLAFCMEAYLNHIGEEKIEHWKDDFESLRPLAKLRLIMREYGELDFSRRPFQSFSDIFDVRNQLAHGKTEFALEKHPNEPLTKWGKLCNLKTTKKLMEDTEKMIRFMHAKITNGVEVDPFEPGFKFYGFAWE
;
A
#
# COMPACT_ATOMS: atom_id res chain seq x y z
N MET A 1 -32.91 -8.31 41.22
CA MET A 1 -32.56 -9.27 40.15
C MET A 1 -31.78 -8.49 39.10
N GLN A 2 -30.44 -8.55 39.14
CA GLN A 2 -29.63 -7.95 38.07
C GLN A 2 -29.71 -8.90 36.88
N ILE A 3 -30.09 -8.38 35.71
CA ILE A 3 -30.10 -9.14 34.46
C ILE A 3 -28.67 -9.07 33.93
N GLU A 4 -27.94 -10.18 34.01
CA GLU A 4 -26.61 -10.29 33.39
C GLU A 4 -26.75 -10.10 31.88
N LYS A 5 -26.02 -9.13 31.32
CA LYS A 5 -26.05 -8.81 29.91
C LYS A 5 -24.94 -9.58 29.20
N LYS A 6 -25.29 -10.35 28.17
CA LYS A 6 -24.32 -10.98 27.27
C LYS A 6 -23.80 -9.96 26.26
N VAL A 7 -22.48 -9.80 26.18
CA VAL A 7 -21.82 -8.94 25.18
C VAL A 7 -21.09 -9.82 24.17
N PRO A 8 -21.29 -9.62 22.85
CA PRO A 8 -20.55 -10.37 21.84
C PRO A 8 -19.05 -10.01 21.91
N MET A 9 -18.20 -11.02 22.03
CA MET A 9 -16.76 -10.87 21.87
C MET A 9 -16.42 -10.96 20.39
N ILE A 10 -16.01 -9.84 19.82
CA ILE A 10 -15.57 -9.75 18.42
C ILE A 10 -14.11 -9.34 18.43
N GLY A 11 -13.23 -10.19 17.89
CA GLY A 11 -11.86 -9.81 17.60
C GLY A 11 -11.77 -9.22 16.19
N ALA A 12 -10.95 -8.19 16.02
CA ALA A 12 -10.67 -7.59 14.72
C ALA A 12 -9.25 -7.92 14.29
N TYR A 13 -9.09 -8.41 13.07
CA TYR A 13 -7.79 -8.46 12.39
C TYR A 13 -7.43 -7.07 11.91
N ILE A 14 -6.33 -6.54 12.42
CA ILE A 14 -5.81 -5.25 11.99
C ILE A 14 -4.98 -5.47 10.72
N LYS A 15 -5.60 -5.20 9.57
CA LYS A 15 -4.93 -5.20 8.27
C LYS A 15 -4.26 -3.86 8.02
N THR A 16 -3.02 -3.68 8.49
CA THR A 16 -2.27 -2.40 8.39
C THR A 16 -2.25 -1.81 6.98
N TYR A 17 -2.12 -2.64 5.94
CA TYR A 17 -2.15 -2.18 4.54
C TYR A 17 -3.47 -1.49 4.15
N VAL A 18 -4.60 -1.84 4.76
CA VAL A 18 -5.90 -1.19 4.50
C VAL A 18 -5.91 0.24 5.04
N TYR A 19 -5.36 0.47 6.23
CA TYR A 19 -5.23 1.80 6.81
C TYR A 19 -4.29 2.68 5.97
N LEU A 20 -3.17 2.11 5.51
CA LEU A 20 -2.21 2.80 4.65
C LEU A 20 -2.81 3.16 3.28
N PHE A 21 -3.56 2.24 2.66
CA PHE A 21 -4.29 2.53 1.43
C PHE A 21 -5.33 3.65 1.63
N ASN A 22 -6.04 3.64 2.76
CA ASN A 22 -7.00 4.70 3.10
C ASN A 22 -6.31 6.06 3.31
N ALA A 23 -5.14 6.11 3.93
CA ALA A 23 -4.34 7.32 4.07
C ALA A 23 -3.89 7.86 2.69
N ALA A 24 -3.44 6.97 1.80
CA ALA A 24 -3.11 7.34 0.42
C ALA A 24 -4.31 7.91 -0.33
N ARG A 25 -5.48 7.28 -0.19
CA ARG A 25 -6.75 7.70 -0.80
C ARG A 25 -7.21 9.06 -0.27
N LEU A 26 -7.12 9.30 1.04
CA LEU A 26 -7.46 10.58 1.65
C LEU A 26 -6.56 11.70 1.10
N SER A 27 -5.25 11.43 0.98
CA SER A 27 -4.30 12.40 0.42
C SER A 27 -4.66 12.77 -1.02
N ILE A 28 -5.03 11.80 -1.88
CA ILE A 28 -5.50 12.09 -3.25
C ILE A 28 -6.82 12.89 -3.26
N LYS A 29 -7.75 12.60 -2.33
CA LYS A 29 -8.99 13.36 -2.22
C LYS A 29 -8.71 14.83 -1.92
N ASN A 30 -7.82 15.10 -0.95
CA ASN A 30 -7.41 16.46 -0.62
C ASN A 30 -6.71 17.14 -1.81
N ALA A 31 -5.80 16.43 -2.50
CA ALA A 31 -5.14 16.95 -3.70
C ALA A 31 -6.12 17.28 -4.85
N ALA A 32 -7.26 16.59 -4.94
CA ALA A 32 -8.23 16.79 -6.02
C ALA A 32 -9.14 18.00 -5.80
N THR A 33 -9.21 18.53 -4.59
CA THR A 33 -10.03 19.71 -4.22
C THR A 33 -9.19 20.93 -3.90
N GLU A 34 -7.87 20.82 -4.02
CA GLU A 34 -6.91 21.87 -3.72
C GLU A 34 -6.58 22.66 -4.99
N GLU A 35 -6.34 23.96 -4.84
CA GLU A 35 -5.93 24.86 -5.93
C GLU A 35 -4.45 25.25 -5.81
N ASN A 36 -3.88 25.17 -4.60
CA ASN A 36 -2.47 25.44 -4.36
C ASN A 36 -1.59 24.27 -4.87
N GLU A 37 -0.79 24.53 -5.90
CA GLU A 37 0.10 23.55 -6.55
C GLU A 37 1.13 22.93 -5.59
N GLU A 38 1.65 23.70 -4.63
CA GLU A 38 2.57 23.20 -3.61
C GLU A 38 1.88 22.21 -2.67
N LEU A 39 0.65 22.51 -2.23
CA LEU A 39 -0.13 21.59 -1.39
C LEU A 39 -0.52 20.32 -2.17
N ILE A 40 -0.93 20.46 -3.44
CA ILE A 40 -1.18 19.32 -4.34
C ILE A 40 0.04 18.41 -4.41
N PHE A 41 1.23 18.98 -4.61
CA PHE A 41 2.49 18.23 -4.64
C PHE A 41 2.71 17.42 -3.37
N HIS A 42 2.57 18.04 -2.20
CA HIS A 42 2.78 17.38 -0.90
C HIS A 42 1.75 16.29 -0.61
N TYR A 43 0.48 16.50 -0.99
CA TYR A 43 -0.54 15.47 -0.89
C TYR A 43 -0.25 14.29 -1.84
N CYS A 44 0.20 14.56 -3.06
CA CYS A 44 0.60 13.53 -4.01
C CYS A 44 1.81 12.72 -3.50
N MET A 45 2.84 13.42 -3.03
CA MET A 45 4.02 12.82 -2.40
C MET A 45 3.62 11.90 -1.23
N SER A 46 2.79 12.41 -0.30
CA SER A 46 2.30 11.63 0.84
C SER A 46 1.54 10.38 0.39
N SER A 47 0.69 10.52 -0.62
CA SER A 47 -0.07 9.38 -1.16
C SER A 47 0.85 8.29 -1.70
N ILE A 48 1.85 8.63 -2.52
CA ILE A 48 2.78 7.65 -3.10
C ILE A 48 3.55 6.90 -2.00
N VAL A 49 4.01 7.61 -0.96
CA VAL A 49 4.69 6.97 0.19
C VAL A 49 3.76 6.00 0.91
N PHE A 50 2.50 6.38 1.16
CA PHE A 50 1.53 5.48 1.78
C PHE A 50 1.15 4.29 0.88
N LEU A 51 1.14 4.45 -0.45
CA LEU A 51 0.98 3.32 -1.38
C LEU A 51 2.16 2.34 -1.29
N ALA A 52 3.40 2.84 -1.16
CA ALA A 52 4.57 1.99 -0.97
C ALA A 52 4.48 1.18 0.32
N PHE A 53 4.13 1.84 1.44
CA PHE A 53 3.92 1.16 2.72
C PHE A 53 2.75 0.18 2.66
N CYS A 54 1.66 0.54 1.99
CA CYS A 54 0.52 -0.35 1.78
C CYS A 54 0.94 -1.65 1.08
N MET A 55 1.64 -1.53 -0.05
CA MET A 55 2.13 -2.70 -0.79
C MET A 55 3.06 -3.55 0.06
N GLU A 56 4.02 -2.96 0.77
CA GLU A 56 4.95 -3.72 1.60
C GLU A 56 4.26 -4.41 2.80
N ALA A 57 3.33 -3.72 3.47
CA ALA A 57 2.54 -4.29 4.54
C ALA A 57 1.61 -5.42 4.04
N TYR A 58 1.06 -5.30 2.83
CA TYR A 58 0.28 -6.36 2.21
C TYR A 58 1.14 -7.58 1.89
N LEU A 59 2.34 -7.38 1.33
CA LEU A 59 3.29 -8.47 1.07
C LEU A 59 3.68 -9.18 2.37
N ASN A 60 3.94 -8.43 3.46
CA ASN A 60 4.23 -9.02 4.76
C ASN A 60 3.03 -9.79 5.33
N HIS A 61 1.82 -9.25 5.19
CA HIS A 61 0.60 -9.93 5.63
C HIS A 61 0.41 -11.28 4.92
N ILE A 62 0.53 -11.31 3.60
CA ILE A 62 0.43 -12.54 2.82
C ILE A 62 1.59 -13.49 3.14
N GLY A 63 2.81 -12.97 3.21
CA GLY A 63 3.98 -13.78 3.53
C GLY A 63 3.84 -14.51 4.85
N GLU A 64 3.42 -13.81 5.92
CA GLU A 64 3.17 -14.39 7.23
C GLU A 64 2.06 -15.46 7.21
N GLU A 65 1.02 -15.28 6.39
CA GLU A 65 -0.07 -16.25 6.30
C GLU A 65 0.25 -17.49 5.45
N LYS A 66 1.19 -17.38 4.51
CA LYS A 66 1.32 -18.34 3.40
C LYS A 66 2.68 -18.99 3.27
N ILE A 67 3.73 -18.38 3.81
CA ILE A 67 5.12 -18.84 3.64
C ILE A 67 5.69 -19.17 5.01
N GLU A 68 6.16 -20.42 5.16
CA GLU A 68 6.82 -20.88 6.39
C GLU A 68 8.11 -20.08 6.65
N HIS A 69 8.42 -19.83 7.92
CA HIS A 69 9.59 -19.07 8.36
C HIS A 69 9.67 -17.63 7.79
N TRP A 70 8.53 -17.03 7.39
CA TRP A 70 8.49 -15.69 6.81
C TRP A 70 9.26 -14.65 7.64
N LYS A 71 8.96 -14.56 8.94
CA LYS A 71 9.55 -13.59 9.85
C LYS A 71 11.07 -13.68 9.95
N ASP A 72 11.61 -14.90 10.01
CA ASP A 72 13.03 -15.13 10.25
C ASP A 72 13.87 -15.01 8.96
N ASP A 73 13.33 -15.50 7.84
CA ASP A 73 14.11 -15.67 6.61
C ASP A 73 13.78 -14.67 5.50
N PHE A 74 12.54 -14.15 5.46
CA PHE A 74 12.02 -13.46 4.28
C PHE A 74 11.47 -12.05 4.53
N GLU A 75 11.09 -11.71 5.77
CA GLU A 75 10.51 -10.41 6.10
C GLU A 75 11.51 -9.25 5.85
N SER A 76 12.82 -9.51 5.93
CA SER A 76 13.86 -8.51 5.64
C SER A 76 14.14 -8.28 4.15
N LEU A 77 13.53 -9.09 3.27
CA LEU A 77 13.74 -8.97 1.82
C LEU A 77 13.25 -7.62 1.28
N ARG A 78 13.88 -7.16 0.20
CA ARG A 78 13.40 -6.00 -0.54
C ARG A 78 11.97 -6.26 -1.06
N PRO A 79 11.10 -5.24 -1.16
CA PRO A 79 9.71 -5.42 -1.58
C PRO A 79 9.54 -6.16 -2.91
N LEU A 80 10.36 -5.88 -3.92
CA LEU A 80 10.31 -6.60 -5.20
C LEU A 80 10.68 -8.08 -5.07
N ALA A 81 11.62 -8.41 -4.18
CA ALA A 81 12.00 -9.80 -3.90
C ALA A 81 10.87 -10.53 -3.17
N LYS A 82 10.21 -9.89 -2.19
CA LYS A 82 9.00 -10.43 -1.53
C LYS A 82 7.89 -10.72 -2.54
N LEU A 83 7.59 -9.76 -3.41
CA LEU A 83 6.59 -9.92 -4.46
C LEU A 83 6.90 -11.11 -5.37
N ARG A 84 8.13 -11.23 -5.84
CA ARG A 84 8.56 -12.36 -6.69
C ARG A 84 8.51 -13.69 -5.96
N LEU A 85 8.92 -13.73 -4.69
CA LEU A 85 8.88 -14.94 -3.86
C LEU A 85 7.44 -15.43 -3.69
N ILE A 86 6.53 -14.56 -3.27
CA ILE A 86 5.10 -14.89 -3.11
C ILE A 86 4.52 -15.38 -4.44
N MET A 87 4.75 -14.62 -5.52
CA MET A 87 4.12 -14.97 -6.80
C MET A 87 4.73 -16.20 -7.45
N ARG A 88 5.98 -16.57 -7.15
CA ARG A 88 6.53 -17.86 -7.60
C ARG A 88 5.65 -19.06 -7.22
N GLU A 89 5.00 -18.99 -6.06
CA GLU A 89 4.12 -20.06 -5.56
C GLU A 89 2.67 -19.92 -6.07
N TYR A 90 2.20 -18.70 -6.34
CA TYR A 90 0.77 -18.42 -6.60
C TYR A 90 0.44 -17.95 -8.03
N GLY A 91 1.45 -17.67 -8.88
CA GLY A 91 1.26 -17.40 -10.31
C GLY A 91 2.22 -16.40 -10.94
N GLU A 92 2.18 -16.29 -12.27
CA GLU A 92 3.12 -15.42 -12.99
C GLU A 92 2.74 -13.93 -12.93
N LEU A 93 3.77 -13.09 -12.88
CA LEU A 93 3.68 -11.63 -12.98
C LEU A 93 4.22 -11.15 -14.30
N ASP A 94 3.52 -10.19 -14.91
CA ASP A 94 4.04 -9.47 -16.06
C ASP A 94 4.37 -8.02 -15.71
N PHE A 95 5.67 -7.77 -15.48
CA PHE A 95 6.22 -6.45 -15.21
C PHE A 95 6.31 -5.56 -16.47
N SER A 96 6.07 -6.11 -17.67
CA SER A 96 6.08 -5.35 -18.92
C SER A 96 4.78 -4.60 -19.17
N ARG A 97 3.76 -4.74 -18.32
CA ARG A 97 2.47 -4.05 -18.47
C ARG A 97 1.90 -3.58 -17.12
N ARG A 98 0.88 -2.71 -17.18
CA ARG A 98 0.10 -2.34 -15.99
C ARG A 98 -0.63 -3.58 -15.44
N PRO A 99 -0.78 -3.70 -14.11
CA PRO A 99 -0.41 -2.68 -13.11
C PRO A 99 1.04 -2.80 -12.58
N PHE A 100 1.76 -3.89 -12.86
CA PHE A 100 3.04 -4.20 -12.20
C PHE A 100 4.22 -3.30 -12.59
N GLN A 101 4.15 -2.58 -13.72
CA GLN A 101 5.11 -1.51 -14.01
C GLN A 101 5.17 -0.45 -12.90
N SER A 102 4.02 -0.12 -12.30
CA SER A 102 3.92 0.92 -11.28
C SER A 102 4.48 0.50 -9.92
N PHE A 103 4.75 -0.79 -9.71
CA PHE A 103 5.42 -1.25 -8.50
C PHE A 103 6.79 -0.59 -8.34
N SER A 104 7.60 -0.57 -9.42
CA SER A 104 8.93 0.05 -9.39
C SER A 104 8.85 1.55 -9.19
N ASP A 105 7.92 2.25 -9.85
CA ASP A 105 7.72 3.70 -9.69
C ASP A 105 7.43 4.08 -8.22
N ILE A 106 6.54 3.34 -7.56
CA ILE A 106 6.14 3.58 -6.16
C ILE A 106 7.34 3.42 -5.22
N PHE A 107 8.10 2.33 -5.36
CA PHE A 107 9.24 2.08 -4.48
C PHE A 107 10.46 2.94 -4.82
N ASP A 108 10.63 3.37 -6.07
CA ASP A 108 11.67 4.33 -6.46
C ASP A 108 11.46 5.69 -5.78
N VAL A 109 10.21 6.18 -5.73
CA VAL A 109 9.86 7.41 -5.00
C VAL A 109 10.13 7.23 -3.50
N ARG A 110 9.61 6.15 -2.90
CA ARG A 110 9.80 5.87 -1.46
C ARG A 110 11.29 5.81 -1.09
N ASN A 111 12.11 5.12 -1.89
CA ASN A 111 13.53 4.96 -1.62
C ASN A 111 14.29 6.29 -1.76
N GLN A 112 13.99 7.08 -2.79
CA GLN A 112 14.61 8.40 -2.98
C GLN A 112 14.25 9.37 -1.84
N LEU A 113 13.02 9.32 -1.34
CA LEU A 113 12.59 10.12 -0.19
C LEU A 113 13.26 9.65 1.11
N ALA A 114 13.26 8.34 1.37
CA ALA A 114 13.83 7.77 2.60
C ALA A 114 15.36 7.93 2.70
N HIS A 115 16.04 7.99 1.55
CA HIS A 115 17.49 8.19 1.47
C HIS A 115 17.86 9.58 0.93
N GLY A 116 16.91 10.51 0.94
CA GLY A 116 17.09 11.86 0.40
C GLY A 116 18.28 12.55 1.03
N LYS A 117 19.13 13.15 0.20
CA LYS A 117 20.23 14.02 0.62
C LYS A 117 19.91 15.43 0.17
N THR A 118 20.38 16.42 0.92
CA THR A 118 20.32 17.80 0.48
C THR A 118 21.15 17.94 -0.79
N GLU A 119 20.51 18.34 -1.88
CA GLU A 119 21.15 18.56 -3.17
C GLU A 119 21.06 20.04 -3.53
N PHE A 120 22.15 20.59 -4.07
CA PHE A 120 22.17 21.94 -4.62
C PHE A 120 21.92 21.86 -6.12
N ALA A 121 20.81 22.43 -6.58
CA ALA A 121 20.50 22.53 -7.99
C ALA A 121 20.65 23.99 -8.45
N LEU A 122 21.44 24.19 -9.50
CA LEU A 122 21.50 25.45 -10.24
C LEU A 122 20.52 25.36 -11.40
N GLU A 123 19.49 26.21 -11.46
CA GLU A 123 18.58 26.20 -12.61
C GLU A 123 18.12 27.57 -13.08
N LYS A 124 17.86 27.67 -14.39
CA LYS A 124 17.28 28.83 -15.09
C LYS A 124 15.76 28.97 -14.88
N HIS A 125 15.10 27.98 -14.26
CA HIS A 125 13.66 27.91 -14.08
C HIS A 125 13.30 27.39 -12.66
N PRO A 126 13.02 28.25 -11.68
CA PRO A 126 12.94 27.88 -10.26
C PRO A 126 11.69 27.10 -9.82
N ASN A 127 10.76 26.76 -10.73
CA ASN A 127 9.42 26.28 -10.38
C ASN A 127 9.12 24.81 -10.79
N GLU A 128 10.09 24.04 -11.27
CA GLU A 128 9.88 22.62 -11.62
C GLU A 128 10.46 21.66 -10.55
N PRO A 129 9.82 20.50 -10.27
CA PRO A 129 10.43 19.49 -9.41
C PRO A 129 11.73 18.97 -10.06
N LEU A 130 12.86 19.32 -9.45
CA LEU A 130 14.20 19.03 -9.94
C LEU A 130 14.53 17.53 -9.97
N THR A 131 13.92 16.76 -9.07
CA THR A 131 14.24 15.35 -8.88
C THR A 131 13.32 14.43 -9.68
N LYS A 132 13.84 13.27 -10.10
CA LYS A 132 13.05 12.23 -10.79
C LYS A 132 11.81 11.85 -9.98
N TRP A 133 11.93 11.74 -8.65
CA TRP A 133 10.80 11.41 -7.77
C TRP A 133 9.77 12.55 -7.70
N GLY A 134 10.21 13.82 -7.67
CA GLY A 134 9.30 14.97 -7.61
C GLY A 134 8.39 15.07 -8.84
N LYS A 135 8.88 14.69 -10.03
CA LYS A 135 8.08 14.65 -11.27
C LYS A 135 6.91 13.67 -11.20
N LEU A 136 6.97 12.66 -10.34
CA LEU A 136 5.89 11.69 -10.13
C LEU A 136 4.81 12.21 -9.16
N CYS A 137 5.11 13.24 -8.36
CA CYS A 137 4.22 13.81 -7.35
C CYS A 137 3.21 14.81 -7.96
N ASN A 138 2.42 14.34 -8.92
CA ASN A 138 1.29 15.09 -9.49
C ASN A 138 0.01 14.26 -9.45
N LEU A 139 -1.15 14.93 -9.51
CA LEU A 139 -2.46 14.29 -9.30
C LEU A 139 -2.73 13.16 -10.31
N LYS A 140 -2.41 13.38 -11.59
CA LYS A 140 -2.65 12.39 -12.66
C LYS A 140 -1.84 11.11 -12.43
N THR A 141 -0.56 11.25 -12.13
CA THR A 141 0.34 10.12 -11.89
C THR A 141 -0.04 9.41 -10.61
N THR A 142 -0.31 10.15 -9.54
CA THR A 142 -0.66 9.58 -8.23
C THR A 142 -1.96 8.79 -8.27
N LYS A 143 -3.00 9.30 -8.97
CA LYS A 143 -4.25 8.54 -9.20
C LYS A 143 -3.99 7.22 -9.92
N LYS A 144 -3.17 7.23 -10.98
CA LYS A 144 -2.77 6.01 -11.69
C LYS A 144 -2.07 5.01 -10.77
N LEU A 145 -1.12 5.47 -9.95
CA LEU A 145 -0.38 4.62 -9.01
C LEU A 145 -1.32 4.00 -7.95
N MET A 146 -2.32 4.75 -7.47
CA MET A 146 -3.33 4.22 -6.53
C MET A 146 -4.18 3.13 -7.18
N GLU A 147 -4.69 3.37 -8.39
CA GLU A 147 -5.46 2.36 -9.14
C GLU A 147 -4.63 1.10 -9.39
N ASP A 148 -3.36 1.26 -9.78
CA ASP A 148 -2.47 0.13 -10.05
C ASP A 148 -2.14 -0.63 -8.76
N THR A 149 -1.97 0.06 -7.63
CA THR A 149 -1.81 -0.56 -6.31
C THR A 149 -3.01 -1.42 -5.94
N GLU A 150 -4.23 -0.89 -6.08
CA GLU A 150 -5.45 -1.65 -5.81
C GLU A 150 -5.56 -2.89 -6.72
N LYS A 151 -5.30 -2.71 -8.02
CA LYS A 151 -5.34 -3.82 -8.99
C LYS A 151 -4.29 -4.88 -8.69
N MET A 152 -3.08 -4.51 -8.28
CA MET A 152 -2.03 -5.46 -7.87
C MET A 152 -2.48 -6.27 -6.66
N ILE A 153 -2.96 -5.61 -5.60
CA ILE A 153 -3.42 -6.28 -4.37
C ILE A 153 -4.58 -7.23 -4.68
N ARG A 154 -5.60 -6.78 -5.43
CA ARG A 154 -6.74 -7.62 -5.80
C ARG A 154 -6.33 -8.81 -6.69
N PHE A 155 -5.43 -8.59 -7.66
CA PHE A 155 -4.91 -9.66 -8.50
C PHE A 155 -4.17 -10.72 -7.68
N MET A 156 -3.24 -10.30 -6.81
CA MET A 156 -2.50 -11.20 -5.95
C MET A 156 -3.43 -11.96 -5.01
N HIS A 157 -4.37 -11.25 -4.37
CA HIS A 157 -5.31 -11.86 -3.43
C HIS A 157 -6.15 -12.93 -4.13
N ALA A 158 -6.71 -12.64 -5.30
CA ALA A 158 -7.50 -13.60 -6.07
C ALA A 158 -6.69 -14.85 -6.46
N LYS A 159 -5.39 -14.71 -6.78
CA LYS A 159 -4.51 -15.84 -7.06
C LYS A 159 -4.27 -16.70 -5.82
N ILE A 160 -4.01 -16.06 -4.67
CA ILE A 160 -3.71 -16.73 -3.41
C ILE A 160 -4.95 -17.43 -2.82
N THR A 161 -6.14 -16.85 -2.99
CA THR A 161 -7.40 -17.41 -2.47
C THR A 161 -8.08 -18.36 -3.45
N ASN A 162 -7.44 -18.74 -4.56
CA ASN A 162 -8.02 -19.56 -5.62
C ASN A 162 -9.37 -19.00 -6.14
N GLY A 163 -9.48 -17.68 -6.23
CA GLY A 163 -10.68 -17.00 -6.74
C GLY A 163 -11.84 -16.87 -5.75
N VAL A 164 -11.63 -17.22 -4.47
CA VAL A 164 -12.64 -16.94 -3.43
C VAL A 164 -12.81 -15.41 -3.31
N GLU A 165 -14.05 -14.96 -3.51
CA GLU A 165 -14.43 -13.56 -3.56
C GLU A 165 -14.49 -12.97 -2.15
N VAL A 166 -13.32 -12.56 -1.65
CA VAL A 166 -13.16 -11.79 -0.41
C VAL A 166 -12.47 -10.48 -0.79
N ASP A 167 -13.03 -9.35 -0.37
CA ASP A 167 -12.37 -8.07 -0.60
C ASP A 167 -11.11 -8.00 0.28
N PRO A 168 -9.88 -7.91 -0.28
CA PRO A 168 -8.68 -7.74 0.53
C PRO A 168 -8.72 -6.48 1.39
N PHE A 169 -9.54 -5.47 1.05
CA PHE A 169 -9.66 -4.24 1.82
C PHE A 169 -10.76 -4.26 2.89
N GLU A 170 -11.53 -5.35 3.02
CA GLU A 170 -12.51 -5.48 4.10
C GLU A 170 -11.81 -5.69 5.46
N PRO A 171 -12.28 -5.01 6.53
CA PRO A 171 -11.82 -5.29 7.88
C PRO A 171 -12.11 -6.76 8.24
N GLY A 172 -11.10 -7.47 8.77
CA GLY A 172 -11.32 -8.84 9.22
C GLY A 172 -12.00 -8.83 10.59
N PHE A 173 -13.21 -9.34 10.71
CA PHE A 173 -13.86 -9.58 12.00
C PHE A 173 -13.95 -11.07 12.28
N LYS A 174 -13.77 -11.45 13.54
CA LYS A 174 -13.98 -12.83 14.00
C LYS A 174 -14.78 -12.82 15.29
N PHE A 175 -15.92 -13.51 15.26
CA PHE A 175 -16.76 -13.70 16.43
C PHE A 175 -16.19 -14.82 17.31
N TYR A 176 -16.06 -14.54 18.60
CA TYR A 176 -15.51 -15.46 19.61
C TYR A 176 -16.54 -15.93 20.64
N GLY A 177 -17.81 -15.58 20.48
CA GLY A 177 -18.88 -15.93 21.41
C GLY A 177 -19.37 -14.75 22.23
N PHE A 178 -19.94 -15.02 23.40
CA PHE A 178 -20.44 -14.00 24.31
C PHE A 178 -19.66 -14.03 25.62
N ALA A 179 -19.30 -12.86 26.14
CA ALA A 179 -18.85 -12.67 27.51
C ALA A 179 -20.01 -12.15 28.37
N TRP A 180 -19.94 -12.41 29.67
CA TRP A 180 -20.85 -11.84 30.66
C TRP A 180 -20.23 -10.56 31.22
N GLU A 181 -21.01 -9.48 31.29
CA GLU A 181 -20.66 -8.23 31.99
C GLU A 181 -20.87 -8.34 33.50
#